data_AF-A0A1Y2JSG3-F1
#
_entry.id   AF-A0A1Y2JSG3-F1
#
_cell.length_a   1.000
_cell.length_b   1.000
_cell.length_c   1.000
_cell.angle_alpha   90.00
_cell.angle_beta   90.00
_cell.angle_gamma   90.00
#
_symmetry.space_group_name_H-M   'P 1'
#
loop_
_entity.id
_entity.type
_entity.pdbx_description
1 polymer ?
#
loop_
_entity_poly.entity_id
_entity_poly.type
_entity_poly.pdbx_seq_one_letter_code
_entity_poly.pdbx_strand_id
1 'polypeptide(L)' 'MLRYHFPIFHNGETQVDDVGELFRSAELAVQYGARVARDIASDPDCDRGAGTVVIVVDASGAEIARHGV' A
#
# COMPACT_ATOMS: atom_id res chain seq x y z
N MET A 1 -8.63 15.36 -8.45
CA MET A 1 -8.42 14.01 -7.90
C MET A 1 -7.28 13.37 -8.67
N LEU A 2 -6.41 12.66 -7.98
CA LEU A 2 -5.25 11.99 -8.55
C LEU A 2 -5.35 10.49 -8.25
N ARG A 3 -4.89 9.67 -9.18
CA ARG A 3 -4.85 8.21 -9.00
C ARG A 3 -3.60 7.82 -8.22
N TYR A 4 -3.77 6.96 -7.24
CA TYR A 4 -2.70 6.36 -6.46
C TYR A 4 -2.87 4.86 -6.45
N HIS A 5 -1.75 4.14 -6.49
CA HIS A 5 -1.71 2.69 -6.47
C HIS A 5 -1.11 2.21 -5.16
N PHE A 6 -1.55 1.03 -4.72
CA PHE A 6 -1.16 0.44 -3.44
C PHE A 6 -0.56 -0.96 -3.59
N PRO A 7 0.53 -1.15 -4.36
CA PRO A 7 1.13 -2.46 -4.50
C PRO A 7 1.57 -3.00 -3.13
N ILE A 8 1.23 -4.26 -2.88
CA ILE A 8 1.57 -4.96 -1.65
C ILE A 8 2.69 -5.92 -1.98
N PHE A 9 3.81 -5.81 -1.26
CA PHE A 9 4.88 -6.79 -1.31
C PHE A 9 4.72 -7.72 -0.12
N HIS A 10 4.67 -9.02 -0.38
CA HIS A 10 4.58 -10.05 0.63
C HIS A 10 5.58 -11.15 0.28
N ASN A 11 6.51 -11.46 1.18
CA ASN A 11 7.55 -12.47 0.96
C ASN A 11 8.37 -12.25 -0.34
N GLY A 12 8.59 -10.98 -0.72
CA GLY A 12 9.28 -10.62 -1.96
C GLY A 12 8.43 -10.72 -3.24
N GLU A 13 7.19 -11.20 -3.15
CA GLU A 13 6.24 -11.21 -4.26
C GLU A 13 5.39 -9.93 -4.27
N THR A 14 5.19 -9.35 -5.44
CA THR A 14 4.38 -8.14 -5.62
C THR A 14 2.97 -8.51 -6.03
N GLN A 15 1.99 -8.15 -5.21
CA GLN A 15 0.60 -8.06 -5.60
C GLN A 15 0.35 -6.65 -6.13
N VAL A 16 0.19 -6.56 -7.46
CA VAL A 16 0.03 -5.29 -8.16
C VAL A 16 -1.40 -4.78 -7.97
N ASP A 17 -1.54 -3.52 -7.61
CA ASP A 17 -2.81 -2.81 -7.62
C ASP A 17 -3.03 -2.19 -9.02
N ASP A 18 -3.61 -2.96 -9.94
CA ASP A 18 -3.79 -2.55 -11.35
C ASP A 18 -4.80 -1.41 -11.54
N VAL A 19 -5.75 -1.24 -10.61
CA VAL A 19 -6.86 -0.30 -10.77
C VAL A 19 -6.49 1.10 -10.25
N GLY A 20 -5.85 1.18 -9.09
CA GLY A 20 -5.58 2.43 -8.39
C GLY A 20 -6.84 3.15 -7.89
N GLU A 21 -6.73 3.84 -6.77
CA GLU A 21 -7.83 4.60 -6.17
C GLU A 21 -7.65 6.11 -6.37
N LEU A 22 -8.76 6.84 -6.49
CA LEU A 22 -8.76 8.29 -6.69
C LEU A 22 -8.80 9.02 -5.35
N PHE A 23 -7.74 9.76 -5.04
CA PHE A 23 -7.67 10.60 -3.84
C PHE A 23 -7.68 12.09 -4.15
N ARG A 24 -8.07 12.86 -3.14
CA ARG A 24 -8.12 14.34 -3.19
C ARG A 24 -6.74 14.95 -3.00
N SER A 25 -5.84 14.24 -2.31
CA SER A 25 -4.47 14.66 -2.00
C SER A 25 -3.58 13.44 -1.74
N ALA A 26 -2.26 13.63 -1.85
CA ALA A 26 -1.26 12.62 -1.52
C ALA A 26 -1.35 12.20 -0.04
N GLU A 27 -1.58 13.14 0.87
CA GLU A 27 -1.71 12.85 2.31
C GLU A 27 -2.84 11.86 2.61
N LEU A 28 -3.98 11.96 1.91
CA LEU A 28 -5.07 11.00 2.09
C LEU A 28 -4.72 9.62 1.54
N ALA A 29 -4.01 9.56 0.41
CA ALA A 29 -3.50 8.31 -0.13
C ALA A 29 -2.49 7.66 0.84
N VAL A 30 -1.59 8.44 1.43
CA VAL A 30 -0.64 7.95 2.45
C VAL A 30 -1.36 7.42 3.69
N GLN A 31 -2.36 8.16 4.21
CA GLN A 31 -3.16 7.69 5.34
C GLN A 31 -3.94 6.41 5.02
N TYR A 32 -4.42 6.28 3.78
CA TYR A 32 -5.06 5.06 3.31
C TYR A 32 -4.07 3.89 3.27
N GLY A 33 -2.89 4.06 2.66
CA GLY A 33 -1.85 3.04 2.63
C GLY A 33 -1.42 2.58 4.03
N ALA A 34 -1.26 3.50 4.98
CA ALA A 34 -0.98 3.18 6.38
C ALA A 34 -2.10 2.35 7.03
N ARG A 35 -3.36 2.64 6.68
CA ARG A 35 -4.51 1.90 7.17
C ARG A 35 -4.60 0.50 6.57
N VAL A 36 -4.31 0.35 5.27
CA VAL A 36 -4.22 -0.96 4.61
C VAL A 36 -3.15 -1.82 5.28
N ALA A 37 -1.96 -1.28 5.53
CA ALA A 37 -0.90 -2.01 6.24
C ALA A 37 -1.35 -2.48 7.63
N ARG A 38 -2.06 -1.63 8.38
CA ARG A 38 -2.61 -1.98 9.69
C ARG A 38 -3.70 -3.05 9.61
N ASP A 39 -4.53 -3.02 8.57
CA ASP A 39 -5.58 -4.00 8.35
C ASP A 39 -4.98 -5.39 8.11
N ILE A 40 -3.97 -5.47 7.23
CA ILE A 40 -3.18 -6.69 6.99
C ILE A 40 -2.50 -7.17 8.28
N ALA A 41 -1.94 -6.26 9.09
CA ALA A 41 -1.26 -6.62 10.34
C ALA A 41 -2.20 -7.19 11.41
N SER A 42 -3.48 -6.85 11.29
CA SER A 42 -4.56 -7.32 12.16
C SER A 42 -5.12 -8.67 11.71
N ASP A 43 -4.81 -9.11 10.49
CA ASP A 43 -5.19 -10.41 9.97
C ASP A 43 -4.38 -11.52 10.69
N PRO A 44 -5.05 -12.49 11.36
CA PRO A 44 -4.37 -13.56 12.09
C PRO A 44 -3.64 -14.56 11.17
N ASP A 45 -4.01 -14.64 9.89
CA ASP A 45 -3.37 -15.49 8.87
C ASP A 45 -2.20 -14.77 8.17
N CYS A 46 -2.01 -13.47 8.41
CA CYS A 46 -0.86 -12.75 7.87
C CYS A 46 0.44 -13.19 8.55
N ASP A 47 1.36 -13.76 7.76
CA ASP A 47 2.72 -14.03 8.21
C ASP A 47 3.49 -12.72 8.42
N ARG A 48 3.67 -12.33 9.69
CA ARG A 48 4.45 -11.15 10.10
C ARG A 48 5.94 -11.28 9.80
N GLY A 49 6.45 -12.49 9.59
CA GLY A 49 7.84 -12.76 9.20
C GLY A 49 8.10 -12.51 7.71
N ALA A 50 7.06 -12.42 6.88
CA ALA A 50 7.17 -12.26 5.44
C ALA A 50 7.66 -10.88 4.97
N GLY A 51 7.86 -9.93 5.90
CA GLY A 51 8.30 -8.57 5.58
C GLY A 51 7.29 -7.81 4.71
N THR A 52 5.99 -7.99 4.98
CA THR A 52 4.94 -7.40 4.16
C THR A 52 4.99 -5.87 4.22
N VAL A 53 4.97 -5.22 3.06
CA VAL A 53 4.92 -3.77 2.95
C VAL A 53 3.87 -3.32 1.94
N VAL A 54 3.17 -2.23 2.28
CA VAL A 54 2.26 -1.51 1.38
C VAL A 54 2.98 -0.28 0.89
N ILE A 55 3.14 -0.15 -0.42
CA ILE A 55 3.76 1.03 -1.05
C ILE A 55 2.66 1.92 -1.60
N VAL A 56 2.79 3.23 -1.43
CA VAL A 56 1.90 4.21 -2.04
C VAL A 56 2.61 4.83 -3.24
N VAL A 57 2.03 4.65 -4.41
CA VAL A 57 2.61 5.08 -5.68
C VAL A 57 1.69 6.12 -6.32
N ASP A 58 2.23 7.24 -6.79
CA ASP A 58 1.45 8.25 -7.51
C ASP A 58 1.20 7.85 -8.97
N ALA A 59 0.38 8.61 -9.69
CA ALA A 59 0.06 8.36 -11.11
C ALA A 59 1.28 8.32 -12.04
N SER A 60 2.42 8.91 -11.65
CA SER A 60 3.69 8.86 -12.39
C SER A 60 4.50 7.57 -12.15
N GLY A 61 4.08 6.74 -11.19
CA GLY A 61 4.84 5.57 -10.77
C GLY A 61 5.87 5.85 -9.67
N ALA A 62 5.90 7.06 -9.09
CA ALA A 62 6.82 7.35 -8.00
C ALA A 62 6.27 6.85 -6.66
N GLU A 63 7.11 6.15 -5.91
CA GLU A 63 6.85 5.82 -4.50
C GLU A 63 6.85 7.11 -3.67
N ILE A 64 5.74 7.37 -2.99
CA ILE A 64 5.58 8.54 -2.10
C ILE A 64 5.49 8.16 -0.63
N ALA A 65 5.19 6.89 -0.32
CA ALA A 65 5.23 6.36 1.03
C ALA A 65 5.37 4.84 1.04
N ARG A 66 5.84 4.30 2.17
CA ARG A 66 5.96 2.87 2.43
C ARG A 66 5.56 2.56 3.87
N HIS A 67 4.72 1.55 4.04
CA HIS A 67 4.20 1.14 5.34
C HIS A 67 4.45 -0.35 5.56
N GLY A 68 5.15 -0.69 6.64
CA GLY A 68 5.29 -2.06 7.09
C GLY A 68 4.03 -2.55 7.80
N VAL A 69 3.80 -3.85 7.67
CA VAL A 69 2.76 -4.62 8.36
C VAL A 69 3.30 -5.16 9.69
#